data_AF-A0A0C9S526-F1
#
_entry.id   AF-A0A0C9S526-F1
#
_cell.length_a   1.000
_cell.length_b   1.000
_cell.length_c   1.000
_cell.angle_alpha   90.00
_cell.angle_beta   90.00
_cell.angle_gamma   90.00
#
_symmetry.space_group_name_H-M   'P 1'
#
loop_
_entity.id
_entity.type
_entity.pdbx_description
1 polymer ?
#
loop_
_entity_poly.entity_id
_entity_poly.type
_entity_poly.pdbx_seq_one_letter_code
_entity_poly.pdbx_strand_id
1 'polypeptide(L)'
;MVRRICLFLCIAIFRSSADTSGTCPGPNVMDGWSFLRNNSQVDMVKRNFNMTANITCMSSNTTSKIDATHTVHQFVRYRNLTSNSWVNGTQTLIAYADEGGKYNFMNTTQTLGPVNTSYTFLYTAENCTVVKVKYLFNETSDTSSASTEGALSWCALWVRDTDFNNPHNCCEEFFQKNCTKPVYEVYNATQCKAF
;
A
#
# COMPACT_ATOMS: atom_id res chain seq x y z
N MET A 1 70.20 -10.52 -20.26
CA MET A 1 69.27 -9.42 -19.94
C MET A 1 67.97 -9.69 -20.69
N VAL A 2 66.97 -10.33 -20.05
CA VAL A 2 65.68 -10.66 -20.69
C VAL A 2 64.58 -10.12 -19.80
N ARG A 3 63.90 -9.09 -20.28
CA ARG A 3 62.88 -8.31 -19.57
C ARG A 3 61.53 -8.96 -19.84
N ARG A 4 60.99 -9.71 -18.86
CA ARG A 4 59.63 -10.26 -18.94
C ARG A 4 58.63 -9.20 -18.49
N ILE A 5 57.83 -8.69 -19.43
CA ILE A 5 56.71 -7.80 -19.18
C ILE A 5 55.49 -8.68 -18.90
N CYS A 6 55.06 -8.74 -17.64
CA CYS A 6 53.78 -9.35 -17.26
C CYS A 6 52.66 -8.34 -17.52
N LEU A 7 51.92 -8.54 -18.61
CA LEU A 7 50.63 -7.90 -18.86
C LEU A 7 49.60 -8.51 -17.90
N PHE A 8 49.27 -7.78 -16.84
CA PHE A 8 48.11 -8.08 -16.00
C PHE A 8 46.83 -7.67 -16.75
N LEU A 9 46.15 -8.64 -17.35
CA LEU A 9 44.77 -8.47 -17.81
C LEU A 9 43.86 -8.36 -16.57
N CYS A 10 43.47 -7.15 -16.20
CA CYS A 10 42.36 -6.93 -15.26
C CYS A 10 41.04 -7.25 -15.99
N ILE A 11 40.55 -8.48 -15.83
CA ILE A 11 39.21 -8.84 -16.26
C ILE A 11 38.23 -8.17 -15.29
N ALA A 12 37.64 -7.05 -15.72
CA ALA A 12 36.50 -6.45 -15.05
C ALA A 12 35.30 -7.40 -15.23
N ILE A 13 35.03 -8.23 -14.23
CA ILE A 13 33.81 -9.04 -14.18
C ILE A 13 32.66 -8.07 -13.88
N PHE A 14 32.00 -7.58 -14.93
CA PHE A 14 30.67 -7.00 -14.81
C PHE A 14 29.74 -8.12 -14.35
N ARG A 15 29.48 -8.19 -13.04
CA ARG A 15 28.34 -8.95 -12.52
C ARG A 15 27.09 -8.20 -12.99
N SER A 16 26.54 -8.60 -14.13
CA SER A 16 25.14 -8.32 -14.42
C SER A 16 24.32 -9.04 -13.35
N SER A 17 23.73 -8.30 -12.43
CA SER A 17 22.61 -8.80 -11.64
C SER A 17 21.52 -9.14 -12.64
N ALA A 18 21.36 -10.44 -12.93
CA ALA A 18 20.20 -10.94 -13.62
C ALA A 18 18.99 -10.53 -12.80
N ASP A 19 18.24 -9.57 -13.33
CA ASP A 19 16.93 -9.20 -12.83
C ASP A 19 16.07 -10.45 -13.00
N THR A 20 15.88 -11.20 -11.92
CA THR A 20 14.89 -12.28 -11.89
C THR A 20 13.54 -11.62 -11.98
N SER A 21 13.11 -11.31 -13.20
CA SER A 21 11.72 -10.99 -13.53
C SER A 21 10.91 -12.27 -13.35
N GLY A 22 10.76 -12.71 -12.09
CA GLY A 22 9.77 -13.71 -11.72
C GLY A 22 8.43 -13.16 -12.15
N THR A 23 7.71 -13.91 -12.98
CA THR A 23 6.38 -13.52 -13.42
C THR A 23 5.52 -13.28 -12.19
N CYS A 24 4.99 -12.07 -12.06
CA CYS A 24 4.14 -11.74 -10.92
C CYS A 24 2.97 -12.71 -10.87
N PRO A 25 2.72 -13.36 -9.71
CA PRO A 25 1.57 -14.23 -9.59
C PRO A 25 0.32 -13.42 -9.89
N GLY A 26 -0.66 -14.08 -10.50
CA GLY A 26 -1.95 -13.47 -10.79
C GLY A 26 -2.56 -12.81 -9.54
N PRO A 27 -3.42 -11.80 -9.72
CA PRO A 27 -4.03 -11.11 -8.59
C PRO A 27 -4.74 -12.11 -7.65
N ASN A 28 -4.69 -11.82 -6.35
CA ASN A 28 -5.46 -12.50 -5.30
C ASN A 28 -4.98 -13.91 -4.90
N VAL A 29 -3.67 -14.08 -4.72
CA VAL A 29 -3.10 -15.24 -3.98
C VAL A 29 -3.71 -15.34 -2.58
N MET A 30 -4.09 -14.21 -1.99
CA MET A 30 -4.88 -14.10 -0.77
C MET A 30 -5.92 -12.99 -0.89
N ASP A 31 -6.96 -13.02 -0.06
CA ASP A 31 -7.95 -11.94 0.00
C ASP A 31 -7.52 -10.82 0.95
N GLY A 32 -8.24 -9.70 0.90
CA GLY A 32 -7.98 -8.54 1.74
C GLY A 32 -8.03 -8.83 3.23
N TRP A 33 -8.99 -9.65 3.67
CA TRP A 33 -9.10 -10.10 5.05
C TRP A 33 -7.84 -10.85 5.51
N SER A 34 -7.34 -11.78 4.72
CA SER A 34 -6.15 -12.59 5.03
C SER A 34 -4.86 -11.76 5.02
N PHE A 35 -4.80 -10.73 4.19
CA PHE A 35 -3.67 -9.81 4.13
C PHE A 35 -3.50 -8.98 5.41
N LEU A 36 -4.62 -8.50 5.96
CA LEU A 36 -4.64 -7.82 7.25
C LEU A 36 -4.43 -8.85 8.37
N ARG A 37 -3.30 -8.72 9.08
CA ARG A 37 -2.89 -9.63 10.16
C ARG A 37 -2.95 -8.90 11.49
N ASN A 38 -3.37 -9.60 12.54
CA ASN A 38 -3.33 -9.06 13.90
C ASN A 38 -1.90 -8.60 14.25
N ASN A 39 -1.81 -7.43 14.88
CA ASN A 39 -0.58 -6.77 15.29
C ASN A 39 0.41 -6.52 14.15
N SER A 40 -0.09 -6.26 12.94
CA SER A 40 0.73 -5.93 11.78
C SER A 40 0.44 -4.52 11.27
N GLN A 41 1.51 -3.79 10.97
CA GLN A 41 1.47 -2.49 10.32
C GLN A 41 1.60 -2.64 8.80
N VAL A 42 0.85 -1.80 8.08
CA VAL A 42 1.01 -1.53 6.66
C VAL A 42 1.18 -0.02 6.45
N ASP A 43 2.04 0.35 5.52
CA ASP A 43 2.42 1.71 5.22
C ASP A 43 1.95 2.07 3.82
N MET A 44 1.27 3.20 3.68
CA MET A 44 0.88 3.71 2.37
C MET A 44 2.09 4.35 1.71
N VAL A 45 2.68 3.66 0.74
CA VAL A 45 3.87 4.17 0.04
C VAL A 45 3.49 5.09 -1.11
N LYS A 46 2.40 4.76 -1.84
CA LYS A 46 1.92 5.56 -2.97
C LYS A 46 0.41 5.71 -2.97
N ARG A 47 -0.06 6.79 -3.57
CA ARG A 47 -1.47 7.01 -3.93
C ARG A 47 -1.57 7.80 -5.22
N ASN A 48 -2.72 7.77 -5.88
CA ASN A 48 -2.96 8.59 -7.08
C ASN A 48 -4.09 9.62 -6.95
N PHE A 49 -4.67 9.75 -5.77
CA PHE A 49 -5.73 10.70 -5.48
C PHE A 49 -5.21 11.79 -4.57
N ASN A 50 -5.83 12.98 -4.61
CA ASN A 50 -5.53 14.04 -3.66
C ASN A 50 -6.31 13.82 -2.36
N MET A 51 -5.76 14.29 -1.24
CA MET A 51 -6.44 14.29 0.05
C MET A 51 -6.57 15.74 0.48
N THR A 52 -7.70 16.10 1.11
CA THR A 52 -7.94 17.46 1.61
C THR A 52 -6.84 17.93 2.56
N ALA A 53 -6.27 17.01 3.34
CA ALA A 53 -5.10 17.25 4.16
C ALA A 53 -3.81 16.91 3.40
N ASN A 54 -2.80 17.78 3.52
CA ASN A 54 -1.46 17.50 3.05
C ASN A 54 -0.75 16.54 4.04
N ILE A 55 -0.75 15.24 3.73
CA ILE A 55 -0.27 14.20 4.64
C ILE A 55 0.95 13.44 4.09
N THR A 56 1.77 12.94 5.02
CA THR A 56 2.86 11.98 4.78
C THR A 56 2.88 10.92 5.89
N CYS A 57 3.69 9.89 5.75
CA CYS A 57 3.90 8.84 6.74
C CYS A 57 2.61 8.14 7.19
N MET A 58 1.64 8.00 6.28
CA MET A 58 0.40 7.32 6.58
C MET A 58 0.65 5.82 6.77
N SER A 59 0.27 5.32 7.93
CA SER A 59 0.40 3.92 8.32
C SER A 59 -0.85 3.45 9.06
N SER A 60 -1.13 2.17 8.97
CA SER A 60 -2.26 1.51 9.62
C SER A 60 -1.79 0.24 10.30
N ASN A 61 -2.00 0.12 11.61
CA ASN A 61 -1.74 -1.08 12.38
C ASN A 61 -3.06 -1.80 12.66
N THR A 62 -3.18 -3.06 12.25
CA THR A 62 -4.33 -3.89 12.59
C THR A 62 -4.19 -4.38 14.02
N THR A 63 -4.97 -3.80 14.95
CA THR A 63 -4.87 -4.09 16.39
C THR A 63 -5.63 -5.35 16.77
N SER A 64 -6.73 -5.64 16.07
CA SER A 64 -7.48 -6.89 16.27
C SER A 64 -8.38 -7.23 15.08
N LYS A 65 -8.76 -8.50 15.01
CA LYS A 65 -9.70 -9.08 14.05
C LYS A 65 -10.69 -9.96 14.80
N ILE A 66 -11.95 -9.87 14.43
CA ILE A 66 -13.05 -10.65 14.99
C ILE A 66 -13.64 -11.48 13.86
N ASP A 67 -13.32 -12.78 13.85
CA ASP A 67 -13.71 -13.69 12.76
C ASP A 67 -15.23 -13.84 12.65
N ALA A 68 -15.95 -13.90 13.77
CA ALA A 68 -17.41 -14.09 13.78
C ALA A 68 -18.17 -12.99 13.01
N THR A 69 -17.66 -11.76 13.02
CA THR A 69 -18.29 -10.59 12.40
C THR A 69 -17.48 -10.01 11.25
N HIS A 70 -16.37 -10.66 10.89
CA HIS A 70 -15.39 -10.16 9.90
C HIS A 70 -15.01 -8.69 10.16
N THR A 71 -14.81 -8.35 11.43
CA THR A 71 -14.50 -6.99 11.86
C THR A 71 -13.00 -6.83 12.07
N VAL A 72 -12.44 -5.73 11.56
CA VAL A 72 -11.04 -5.33 11.74
C VAL A 72 -11.00 -4.04 12.53
N HIS A 73 -10.21 -4.00 13.59
CA HIS A 73 -9.86 -2.77 14.28
C HIS A 73 -8.46 -2.33 13.84
N GLN A 74 -8.33 -1.06 13.47
CA GLN A 74 -7.07 -0.49 13.04
C GLN A 74 -6.76 0.79 13.81
N PHE A 75 -5.48 1.00 14.06
CA PHE A 75 -4.92 2.26 14.51
C PHE A 75 -4.20 2.91 13.34
N VAL A 76 -4.69 4.07 12.91
CA VAL A 76 -4.14 4.82 11.79
C VAL A 76 -3.37 6.01 12.32
N ARG A 77 -2.21 6.29 11.74
CA ARG A 77 -1.43 7.50 12.01
C ARG A 77 -0.88 8.08 10.72
N TYR A 78 -0.71 9.40 10.70
CA TYR A 78 -0.03 10.13 9.63
C TYR A 78 0.53 11.43 10.18
N ARG A 79 1.46 12.03 9.44
CA ARG A 79 1.97 13.37 9.73
C ARG A 79 1.23 14.38 8.85
N ASN A 80 0.60 15.36 9.48
CA ASN A 80 0.00 16.50 8.78
C ASN A 80 1.11 17.53 8.52
N LEU A 81 1.40 17.79 7.25
CA LEU A 81 2.45 18.71 6.84
C LEU A 81 2.08 20.18 7.03
N THR A 82 0.78 20.51 7.05
CA THR A 82 0.30 21.88 7.30
C THR A 82 0.50 22.27 8.76
N SER A 83 0.14 21.40 9.70
CA SER A 83 0.32 21.65 11.14
C SER A 83 1.68 21.19 11.67
N ASN A 84 2.46 20.47 10.86
CA ASN A 84 3.70 19.79 11.25
C ASN A 84 3.53 18.90 12.50
N SER A 85 2.39 18.23 12.64
CA SER A 85 2.07 17.38 13.79
C SER A 85 1.64 15.98 13.38
N TRP A 86 1.85 15.02 14.28
CA TRP A 86 1.29 13.68 14.13
C TRP A 86 -0.18 13.70 14.47
N VAL A 87 -0.96 13.03 13.63
CA VAL A 87 -2.38 12.80 13.82
C VAL A 87 -2.61 11.29 13.83
N ASN A 88 -3.42 10.83 14.77
CA ASN A 88 -3.75 9.42 14.88
C ASN A 88 -5.22 9.23 15.25
N GLY A 89 -5.69 8.00 15.06
CA GLY A 89 -7.06 7.61 15.38
C GLY A 89 -7.26 6.11 15.22
N THR A 90 -8.39 5.63 15.70
CA THR A 90 -8.79 4.24 15.52
C THR A 90 -9.98 4.16 14.58
N GLN A 91 -10.02 3.11 13.75
CA GLN A 91 -11.15 2.82 12.88
C GLN A 91 -11.57 1.35 13.05
N THR A 92 -12.87 1.13 12.95
CA THR A 92 -13.48 -0.20 12.90
C THR A 92 -14.01 -0.40 11.49
N LEU A 93 -13.57 -1.47 10.83
CA LEU A 93 -14.00 -1.86 9.50
C LEU A 93 -14.70 -3.21 9.53
N ILE A 94 -15.72 -3.38 8.69
CA ILE A 94 -16.31 -4.69 8.38
C ILE A 94 -15.83 -5.12 7.01
N ALA A 95 -15.37 -6.37 6.91
CA ALA A 95 -15.03 -7.00 5.64
C ALA A 95 -16.26 -7.69 5.05
N TYR A 96 -16.48 -7.52 3.75
CA TYR A 96 -17.59 -8.11 3.02
C TYR A 96 -17.07 -9.07 1.96
N ALA A 97 -17.70 -10.24 1.90
CA ALA A 97 -17.43 -11.23 0.88
C ALA A 97 -17.94 -10.74 -0.50
N ASP A 98 -17.13 -10.98 -1.53
CA ASP A 98 -17.56 -10.88 -2.93
C ASP A 98 -18.33 -12.15 -3.37
N GLU A 99 -18.78 -12.19 -4.63
CA GLU A 99 -19.51 -13.33 -5.19
C GLU A 99 -18.71 -14.65 -5.14
N GLY A 100 -17.37 -14.57 -5.05
CA GLY A 100 -16.47 -15.71 -4.90
C GLY A 100 -16.20 -16.10 -3.46
N GLY A 101 -16.86 -15.46 -2.48
CA GLY A 101 -16.67 -15.70 -1.05
C GLY A 101 -15.39 -15.08 -0.47
N LYS A 102 -14.66 -14.25 -1.22
CA LYS A 102 -13.42 -13.60 -0.76
C LYS A 102 -13.72 -12.25 -0.12
N TYR A 103 -13.08 -11.95 1.00
CA TYR A 103 -13.34 -10.73 1.77
C TYR A 103 -12.43 -9.58 1.33
N ASN A 104 -12.74 -9.01 0.15
CA ASN A 104 -11.93 -7.98 -0.51
C ASN A 104 -12.47 -6.55 -0.33
N PHE A 105 -13.67 -6.36 0.21
CA PHE A 105 -14.21 -5.03 0.46
C PHE A 105 -14.23 -4.72 1.95
N MET A 106 -13.58 -3.62 2.33
CA MET A 106 -13.55 -3.10 3.69
C MET A 106 -14.36 -1.81 3.76
N ASN A 107 -15.29 -1.75 4.70
CA ASN A 107 -16.06 -0.55 4.96
C ASN A 107 -15.92 -0.10 6.41
N THR A 108 -15.55 1.15 6.63
CA THR A 108 -15.50 1.72 7.98
C THR A 108 -16.90 1.93 8.52
N THR A 109 -17.17 1.42 9.72
CA THR A 109 -18.45 1.58 10.43
C THR A 109 -18.34 2.53 11.62
N GLN A 110 -17.13 2.72 12.14
CA GLN A 110 -16.86 3.63 13.25
C GLN A 110 -15.46 4.20 13.14
N THR A 111 -15.31 5.48 13.46
CA THR A 111 -14.00 6.13 13.61
C THR A 111 -13.95 6.94 14.89
N LEU A 112 -12.76 6.95 15.48
CA LEU A 112 -12.35 7.89 16.51
C LEU A 112 -11.08 8.56 15.99
N GLY A 113 -11.26 9.71 15.34
CA GLY A 113 -10.17 10.47 14.73
C GLY A 113 -10.53 11.01 13.35
N PRO A 114 -9.51 11.32 12.53
CA PRO A 114 -9.69 11.68 11.13
C PRO A 114 -10.12 10.41 10.35
N VAL A 115 -10.04 10.32 9.04
CA VAL A 115 -10.00 9.05 8.28
C VAL A 115 -11.16 8.05 8.51
N ASN A 116 -12.33 8.37 7.96
CA ASN A 116 -13.26 7.33 7.50
C ASN A 116 -12.74 6.75 6.18
N THR A 117 -12.64 5.42 6.06
CA THR A 117 -12.18 4.78 4.82
C THR A 117 -13.08 3.65 4.34
N SER A 118 -13.29 3.58 3.03
CA SER A 118 -13.82 2.36 2.41
C SER A 118 -12.92 2.02 1.24
N TYR A 119 -12.49 0.76 1.14
CA TYR A 119 -11.56 0.33 0.12
C TYR A 119 -11.79 -1.11 -0.32
N THR A 120 -11.41 -1.39 -1.55
CA THR A 120 -11.45 -2.73 -2.16
C THR A 120 -10.04 -3.16 -2.51
N PHE A 121 -9.64 -4.35 -2.11
CA PHE A 121 -8.37 -4.96 -2.51
C PHE A 121 -8.43 -5.36 -3.99
N LEU A 122 -7.44 -4.92 -4.77
CA LEU A 122 -7.35 -5.18 -6.22
C LEU A 122 -6.24 -6.18 -6.54
N TYR A 123 -5.14 -6.08 -5.78
CA TYR A 123 -4.00 -6.96 -5.86
C TYR A 123 -3.48 -7.19 -4.45
N THR A 124 -3.21 -8.43 -4.11
CA THR A 124 -2.78 -8.80 -2.76
C THR A 124 -1.70 -9.86 -2.86
N ALA A 125 -0.51 -9.51 -2.36
CA ALA A 125 0.63 -10.39 -2.17
C ALA A 125 0.98 -10.44 -0.68
N GLU A 126 1.94 -11.27 -0.29
CA GLU A 126 2.28 -11.45 1.13
C GLU A 126 2.80 -10.16 1.79
N ASN A 127 3.59 -9.37 1.05
CA ASN A 127 4.29 -8.18 1.53
C ASN A 127 3.65 -6.85 1.11
N CYS A 128 2.76 -6.84 0.12
CA CYS A 128 2.18 -5.62 -0.41
C CYS A 128 0.77 -5.82 -0.99
N THR A 129 0.05 -4.73 -1.14
CA THR A 129 -1.27 -4.72 -1.75
C THR A 129 -1.55 -3.41 -2.49
N VAL A 130 -2.38 -3.49 -3.52
CA VAL A 130 -2.97 -2.33 -4.18
C VAL A 130 -4.47 -2.33 -3.89
N VAL A 131 -4.97 -1.20 -3.38
CA VAL A 131 -6.39 -1.02 -3.04
C VAL A 131 -7.01 0.09 -3.88
N LYS A 132 -8.28 -0.09 -4.25
CA LYS A 132 -9.15 0.99 -4.71
C LYS A 132 -9.75 1.66 -3.50
N VAL A 133 -9.60 2.98 -3.37
CA VAL A 133 -10.22 3.77 -2.31
C VAL A 133 -11.55 4.33 -2.82
N LYS A 134 -12.64 4.12 -2.08
CA LYS A 134 -13.97 4.64 -2.43
C LYS A 134 -14.31 5.93 -1.69
N TYR A 135 -13.98 6.01 -0.40
CA TYR A 135 -14.27 7.18 0.44
C TYR A 135 -13.10 7.49 1.37
N LEU A 136 -12.75 8.77 1.47
CA LEU A 136 -11.83 9.33 2.46
C LEU A 136 -12.44 10.61 3.01
N PHE A 137 -12.83 10.60 4.29
CA PHE A 137 -13.29 11.76 5.07
C PHE A 137 -14.64 12.42 4.74
N ASN A 138 -15.07 13.21 5.74
CA ASN A 138 -16.41 13.73 6.04
C ASN A 138 -16.87 14.87 5.10
N GLU A 139 -17.20 14.54 3.85
CA GLU A 139 -18.16 15.36 3.10
C GLU A 139 -19.36 14.51 2.71
N THR A 140 -20.51 14.86 3.28
CA THR A 140 -21.81 14.68 2.63
C THR A 140 -21.80 15.47 1.33
N SER A 141 -21.52 14.80 0.21
CA SER A 141 -22.32 14.96 -1.01
C SER A 141 -21.86 13.98 -2.09
N ASP A 142 -22.88 13.37 -2.67
CA ASP A 142 -22.85 12.65 -3.92
C ASP A 142 -22.01 13.34 -4.99
N THR A 143 -21.06 12.61 -5.55
CA THR A 143 -21.09 12.34 -6.99
C THR A 143 -20.20 11.14 -7.27
N SER A 144 -20.84 9.98 -7.38
CA SER A 144 -20.32 8.87 -8.16
C SER A 144 -20.16 9.35 -9.61
N SER A 145 -19.03 9.97 -9.90
CA SER A 145 -18.58 10.16 -11.27
C SER A 145 -18.21 8.78 -11.80
N ALA A 146 -19.16 8.15 -12.49
CA ALA A 146 -18.89 7.04 -13.36
C ALA A 146 -17.83 7.48 -14.38
N SER A 147 -16.56 7.18 -14.10
CA SER A 147 -15.47 7.40 -15.05
C SER A 147 -15.26 6.11 -15.82
N THR A 148 -15.54 6.20 -17.11
CA THR A 148 -15.05 5.46 -18.28
C THR A 148 -14.21 4.21 -17.99
N GLU A 149 -14.63 3.08 -18.57
CA GLU A 149 -13.86 1.84 -18.63
C GLU A 149 -12.38 2.10 -18.97
N GLY A 150 -11.48 1.70 -18.07
CA GLY A 150 -10.04 1.67 -18.33
C GLY A 150 -9.13 2.09 -17.17
N ALA A 151 -9.60 2.89 -16.22
CA ALA A 151 -8.78 3.39 -15.12
C ALA A 151 -9.51 3.40 -13.76
N LEU A 152 -8.83 2.93 -12.71
CA LEU A 152 -9.35 3.02 -11.36
C LEU A 152 -9.12 4.44 -10.83
N SER A 153 -10.20 5.12 -10.44
CA SER A 153 -10.17 6.55 -10.07
C SER A 153 -9.19 6.82 -8.93
N TRP A 154 -9.31 6.10 -7.81
CA TRP A 154 -8.48 6.29 -6.62
C TRP A 154 -7.86 4.98 -6.14
N CYS A 155 -6.53 4.93 -6.14
CA CYS A 155 -5.71 3.80 -5.73
C CYS A 155 -4.71 4.19 -4.65
N ALA A 156 -4.38 3.24 -3.79
CA ALA A 156 -3.21 3.30 -2.93
C ALA A 156 -2.41 1.99 -2.98
N LEU A 157 -1.09 2.11 -2.92
CA LEU A 157 -0.16 1.01 -2.76
C LEU A 157 0.29 0.96 -1.31
N TRP A 158 0.06 -0.18 -0.65
CA TRP A 158 0.45 -0.42 0.73
C TRP A 158 1.49 -1.52 0.81
N VAL A 159 2.49 -1.33 1.67
CA VAL A 159 3.56 -2.29 1.92
C VAL A 159 3.57 -2.64 3.40
N ARG A 160 3.79 -3.90 3.74
CA ARG A 160 3.94 -4.34 5.13
C ARG A 160 5.21 -3.73 5.72
N ASP A 161 5.13 -3.18 6.93
CA ASP A 161 6.26 -2.45 7.55
C ASP A 161 7.54 -3.32 7.65
N THR A 162 7.37 -4.62 7.91
CA THR A 162 8.44 -5.62 8.01
C THR A 162 9.17 -5.86 6.69
N ASP A 163 8.56 -5.51 5.56
CA ASP A 163 9.02 -5.83 4.22
C ASP A 163 9.36 -4.59 3.40
N PHE A 164 9.43 -3.42 4.04
CA PHE A 164 9.68 -2.15 3.35
C PHE A 164 11.01 -2.14 2.57
N ASN A 165 12.03 -2.84 3.08
CA ASN A 165 13.34 -2.94 2.44
C ASN A 165 13.40 -4.02 1.35
N ASN A 166 12.34 -4.82 1.19
CA ASN A 166 12.25 -5.87 0.19
C ASN A 166 11.60 -5.33 -1.10
N PRO A 167 11.98 -5.87 -2.27
CA PRO A 167 11.32 -5.52 -3.52
C PRO A 167 9.83 -5.86 -3.47
N HIS A 168 8.99 -4.93 -3.90
CA HIS A 168 7.54 -5.08 -4.04
C HIS A 168 7.10 -4.85 -5.49
N ASN A 169 7.95 -5.29 -6.43
CA ASN A 169 7.85 -5.06 -7.87
C ASN A 169 6.46 -5.41 -8.42
N CYS A 170 5.85 -6.51 -7.96
CA CYS A 170 4.54 -6.91 -8.47
C CYS A 170 3.40 -5.97 -8.10
N CYS A 171 3.39 -5.45 -6.87
CA CYS A 171 2.39 -4.44 -6.50
C CYS A 171 2.69 -3.10 -7.16
N GLU A 172 3.97 -2.77 -7.36
CA GLU A 172 4.40 -1.57 -8.08
C GLU A 172 3.97 -1.61 -9.55
N GLU A 173 4.24 -2.71 -10.25
CA GLU A 173 3.82 -2.96 -11.63
C GLU A 173 2.28 -2.93 -11.75
N PHE A 174 1.57 -3.59 -10.83
CA PHE A 174 0.11 -3.57 -10.80
C PHE A 174 -0.41 -2.14 -10.59
N PHE A 175 0.16 -1.39 -9.64
CA PHE A 175 -0.23 -0.01 -9.36
C PHE A 175 0.00 0.88 -10.58
N GLN A 176 1.20 0.83 -11.18
CA GLN A 176 1.54 1.65 -12.35
C GLN A 176 0.66 1.33 -13.57
N LYS A 177 0.30 0.06 -13.76
CA LYS A 177 -0.55 -0.38 -14.88
C LYS A 177 -2.01 0.04 -14.70
N ASN A 178 -2.55 -0.03 -13.48
CA ASN A 178 -3.99 0.08 -13.24
C ASN A 178 -4.45 1.42 -12.63
N CYS A 179 -3.52 2.23 -12.11
CA CYS A 179 -3.82 3.47 -11.42
C CYS A 179 -3.30 4.65 -12.24
N THR A 180 -4.20 5.56 -12.60
CA THR A 180 -3.87 6.75 -13.41
C THR A 180 -2.98 7.71 -12.65
N LYS A 181 -2.21 8.52 -13.38
CA LYS A 181 -1.45 9.66 -12.82
C LYS A 181 -2.41 10.79 -12.39
N PRO A 182 -1.98 11.69 -11.48
CA PRO A 182 -0.66 11.80 -10.84
C PRO A 182 -0.42 10.75 -9.76
N VAL A 183 0.85 10.46 -9.44
CA VAL A 183 1.24 9.57 -8.33
C VAL A 183 1.95 10.41 -7.27
N TYR A 184 1.56 10.20 -6.01
CA TYR A 184 2.15 10.85 -4.84
C TYR A 184 2.84 9.79 -3.98
N GLU A 185 4.11 10.02 -3.67
CA GLU A 185 4.85 9.27 -2.66
C GLU A 185 4.40 9.75 -1.27
N VAL A 186 4.02 8.81 -0.40
CA VAL A 186 3.39 9.12 0.89
C VAL A 186 4.28 8.73 2.07
N TYR A 187 4.94 7.57 2.00
CA TYR A 187 5.74 7.05 3.11
C TYR A 187 7.20 6.85 2.69
N ASN A 188 8.11 7.34 3.53
CA ASN A 188 9.55 7.15 3.40
C ASN A 188 10.12 6.69 4.74
N ALA A 189 10.65 5.46 4.82
CA ALA A 189 11.10 4.89 6.09
C ALA A 189 12.13 5.75 6.84
N THR A 190 13.05 6.40 6.13
CA THR A 190 14.07 7.29 6.72
C THR A 190 13.44 8.50 7.42
N GLN A 191 12.33 9.02 6.89
CA GLN A 191 11.64 10.18 7.45
C GLN A 191 10.57 9.79 8.48
N CYS A 192 9.90 8.66 8.25
CA CYS A 192 8.70 8.26 8.97
C CYS A 192 8.99 7.39 10.20
N LYS A 193 10.13 6.69 10.26
CA LYS A 193 10.56 5.86 11.41
C LYS A 193 11.52 6.59 12.37
N ALA A 194 11.91 7.82 12.07
CA ALA A 194 12.92 8.55 12.85
C ALA A 194 12.42 9.06 14.23
N PHE A 195 11.21 8.68 14.66
CA PHE A 195 10.52 9.15 15.86
C PHE A 195 9.68 8.03 16.47
#